data_AF-A0A9D7H7U6-F1
#
_entry.id   AF-A0A9D7H7U6-F1
#
_cell.length_a   1.000
_cell.length_b   1.000
_cell.length_c   1.000
_cell.angle_alpha   90.00
_cell.angle_beta   90.00
_cell.angle_gamma   90.00
#
_symmetry.space_group_name_H-M   'P 1'
#
loop_
_entity.id
_entity.type
_entity.pdbx_description
1 polymer ?
#
loop_
_entity_poly.entity_id
_entity_poly.type
_entity_poly.pdbx_seq_one_letter_code
_entity_poly.pdbx_strand_id
1 'polypeptide(L)'
;MQAGRFVAAILAAALFTTAAPVHAQQQQPAPPPAPATDPLLGQFGAIVEVAPPPPEAARLANLLNTSLSSLEPQRRRRQDVYLVVASLWDDPVFEREAVQAEAILRQHLGAEGRSIILSAGGQGQRQYPAATPTNISATIGHVASIMDPNEDLFVLFVTSHGTSNGAISLRERGRLDASLRPISLSAMLSQANIRNRVVILSACFAGAFIPPLQNPDTIVLAAAATDRTSFGCEPQRDWTYFGDAYFNRALREGASMLEGFERAKTQISTWETEQHLTPSNPQSAIGANAAAMLGRAEREAH
;
A
#
# COMPACT_ATOMS: atom_id res chain seq x y z
N MET A 1 -39.56 92.29 -11.86
CA MET A 1 -40.91 92.14 -12.44
C MET A 1 -40.75 91.62 -13.86
N GLN A 2 -41.56 90.61 -14.23
CA GLN A 2 -41.78 90.01 -15.57
C GLN A 2 -40.56 89.35 -16.25
N ALA A 3 -40.47 88.02 -16.40
CA ALA A 3 -41.35 87.00 -17.01
C ALA A 3 -41.08 86.78 -18.52
N GLY A 4 -40.94 85.50 -18.92
CA GLY A 4 -40.96 85.03 -20.31
C GLY A 4 -39.89 83.95 -20.57
N ARG A 5 -40.13 82.65 -20.32
CA ARG A 5 -40.91 81.63 -21.08
C ARG A 5 -40.18 81.04 -22.31
N PHE A 6 -39.98 79.72 -22.22
CA PHE A 6 -40.23 78.67 -23.23
C PHE A 6 -39.31 78.51 -24.46
N VAL A 7 -38.67 77.32 -24.57
CA VAL A 7 -39.00 76.18 -25.45
C VAL A 7 -37.69 75.40 -25.72
N ALA A 8 -37.65 74.14 -25.28
CA ALA A 8 -36.64 73.17 -25.69
C ALA A 8 -37.17 72.39 -26.90
N ALA A 9 -36.38 72.32 -27.97
CA ALA A 9 -36.62 71.45 -29.12
C ALA A 9 -35.52 70.40 -29.21
N ILE A 10 -35.93 69.13 -29.27
CA ILE A 10 -35.08 67.94 -29.36
C ILE A 10 -34.80 67.69 -30.85
N LEU A 11 -33.52 67.51 -31.20
CA LEU A 11 -33.08 67.00 -32.49
C LEU A 11 -32.15 65.81 -32.25
N ALA A 12 -32.62 64.62 -32.61
CA ALA A 12 -31.89 63.37 -32.54
C ALA A 12 -30.97 63.25 -33.76
N ALA A 13 -29.67 63.03 -33.53
CA ALA A 13 -28.71 62.67 -34.55
C ALA A 13 -28.15 61.27 -34.25
N ALA A 14 -28.40 60.33 -35.15
CA ALA A 14 -27.88 58.96 -35.10
C ALA A 14 -26.40 58.95 -35.49
N LEU A 15 -25.55 58.46 -34.59
CA LEU A 15 -24.12 58.23 -34.84
C LEU A 15 -23.88 56.74 -35.10
N PHE A 16 -23.55 56.40 -36.34
CA PHE A 16 -22.95 55.12 -36.71
C PHE A 16 -21.49 55.10 -36.24
N THR A 17 -21.15 54.22 -35.30
CA THR A 17 -19.78 53.97 -34.88
C THR A 17 -19.24 52.73 -35.59
N THR A 18 -18.25 52.93 -36.46
CA THR A 18 -17.48 51.86 -37.10
C THR A 18 -16.51 51.26 -36.08
N ALA A 19 -16.76 50.02 -35.65
CA ALA A 19 -15.86 49.28 -34.79
C ALA A 19 -14.55 48.92 -35.52
N ALA A 20 -13.41 49.34 -34.97
CA ALA A 20 -12.09 48.89 -35.42
C ALA A 20 -11.85 47.43 -34.99
N PRO A 21 -11.11 46.62 -35.78
CA PRO A 21 -10.87 45.23 -35.43
C PRO A 21 -9.82 45.15 -34.31
N VAL A 22 -10.24 44.68 -33.15
CA VAL A 22 -9.34 44.27 -32.07
C VAL A 22 -8.53 43.08 -32.59
N HIS A 23 -7.25 43.29 -32.86
CA HIS A 23 -6.30 42.20 -33.05
C HIS A 23 -6.19 41.45 -31.72
N ALA A 24 -6.83 40.30 -31.64
CA ALA A 24 -6.62 39.33 -30.58
C ALA A 24 -5.15 38.90 -30.62
N GLN A 25 -4.33 39.42 -29.69
CA GLN A 25 -3.07 38.78 -29.34
C GLN A 25 -3.42 37.40 -28.77
N GLN A 26 -3.33 36.37 -29.62
CA GLN A 26 -3.29 34.99 -29.18
C GLN A 26 -2.10 34.82 -28.25
N GLN A 27 -2.34 34.85 -26.94
CA GLN A 27 -1.40 34.30 -25.97
C GLN A 27 -1.15 32.85 -26.36
N GLN A 28 0.04 32.57 -26.88
CA GLN A 28 0.53 31.21 -26.98
C GLN A 28 0.43 30.59 -25.58
N PRO A 29 -0.23 29.43 -25.42
CA PRO A 29 -0.20 28.74 -24.15
C PRO A 29 1.27 28.49 -23.80
N ALA A 30 1.64 28.83 -22.57
CA ALA A 30 2.98 28.51 -22.07
C ALA A 30 3.26 27.03 -22.35
N PRO A 31 4.49 26.68 -22.77
CA PRO A 31 4.86 25.27 -22.88
C PRO A 31 4.53 24.58 -21.55
N PRO A 32 4.00 23.34 -21.58
CA PRO A 32 3.76 22.60 -20.35
C PRO A 32 5.05 22.63 -19.54
N PRO A 33 4.97 22.80 -18.20
CA PRO A 33 6.16 22.73 -17.37
C PRO A 33 6.90 21.45 -17.74
N ALA A 34 8.20 21.57 -18.03
CA ALA A 34 9.05 20.39 -18.17
C ALA A 34 8.75 19.47 -16.99
N PRO A 35 8.57 18.15 -17.19
CA PRO A 35 8.28 17.25 -16.08
C PRO A 35 9.33 17.53 -15.02
N ALA A 36 8.88 17.98 -13.85
CA ALA A 36 9.75 18.15 -12.71
C ALA A 36 10.44 16.79 -12.56
N THR A 37 11.76 16.76 -12.74
CA THR A 37 12.58 15.62 -12.35
C THR A 37 12.47 15.60 -10.84
N ASP A 38 11.46 14.89 -10.38
CA ASP A 38 11.08 14.85 -8.99
C ASP A 38 11.94 13.79 -8.31
N PRO A 39 12.87 14.19 -7.43
CA PRO A 39 13.72 13.23 -6.79
C PRO A 39 12.96 12.47 -5.68
N LEU A 40 11.79 12.93 -5.19
CA LEU A 40 11.10 12.38 -3.98
C LEU A 40 9.54 12.57 -3.81
N LEU A 41 8.73 13.04 -4.77
CA LEU A 41 7.25 13.31 -4.72
C LEU A 41 6.38 12.30 -5.52
N GLY A 42 6.75 11.01 -5.59
CA GLY A 42 6.03 9.99 -6.38
C GLY A 42 6.00 8.59 -5.76
N GLN A 43 6.14 8.51 -4.43
CA GLN A 43 6.29 7.23 -3.73
C GLN A 43 5.11 6.26 -3.95
N PHE A 44 3.90 6.79 -4.13
CA PHE A 44 2.72 5.99 -4.43
C PHE A 44 2.17 6.21 -5.86
N GLY A 45 3.02 6.63 -6.80
CA GLY A 45 2.56 7.03 -8.14
C GLY A 45 1.67 8.28 -8.09
N ALA A 46 0.78 8.44 -9.08
CA ALA A 46 -0.27 9.46 -9.00
C ALA A 46 -1.29 9.03 -7.94
N ILE A 47 -1.52 9.89 -6.94
CA ILE A 47 -2.47 9.63 -5.85
C ILE A 47 -3.72 10.46 -6.12
N VAL A 48 -4.86 9.79 -6.21
CA VAL A 48 -6.18 10.41 -6.15
C VAL A 48 -6.79 10.05 -4.80
N GLU A 49 -6.87 11.01 -3.89
CA GLU A 49 -7.54 10.83 -2.60
C GLU A 49 -8.66 11.86 -2.44
N VAL A 50 -9.87 11.37 -2.20
CA VAL A 50 -11.04 12.17 -1.87
C VAL A 50 -11.15 12.25 -0.36
N ALA A 51 -11.07 13.46 0.18
CA ALA A 51 -11.24 13.68 1.62
C ALA A 51 -12.65 13.23 2.05
N PRO A 52 -12.77 12.38 3.08
CA PRO A 52 -14.07 12.02 3.61
C PRO A 52 -14.73 13.21 4.33
N PRO A 53 -16.05 13.18 4.55
CA PRO A 53 -16.73 14.19 5.36
C PRO A 53 -16.09 14.34 6.75
N PRO A 54 -16.12 15.55 7.38
CA PRO A 54 -15.38 15.81 8.63
C PRO A 54 -15.61 14.80 9.77
N PRO A 55 -16.83 14.30 10.05
CA PRO A 55 -17.04 13.29 11.09
C PRO A 55 -16.34 11.96 10.77
N GLU A 56 -16.36 11.55 9.50
CA GLU A 56 -15.72 10.32 9.04
C GLU A 56 -14.19 10.47 9.04
N ALA A 57 -13.67 11.63 8.62
CA ALA A 57 -12.25 11.95 8.74
C ALA A 57 -11.74 11.84 10.18
N ALA A 58 -12.48 12.42 11.14
CA ALA A 58 -12.15 12.33 12.55
C ALA A 58 -12.21 10.87 13.06
N ARG A 59 -13.21 10.09 12.64
CA ARG A 59 -13.33 8.67 12.98
C ARG A 59 -12.13 7.86 12.47
N LEU A 60 -11.73 8.04 11.21
CA LEU A 60 -10.58 7.34 10.62
C LEU A 60 -9.26 7.72 11.28
N ALA A 61 -9.06 9.00 11.60
CA ALA A 61 -7.89 9.46 12.34
C ALA A 61 -7.81 8.84 13.75
N ASN A 62 -8.93 8.81 14.47
CA ASN A 62 -9.01 8.20 15.80
C ASN A 62 -8.79 6.69 15.76
N LEU A 63 -9.28 6.01 14.72
CA LEU A 63 -9.08 4.58 14.52
C LEU A 63 -7.58 4.27 14.33
N LEU A 64 -6.89 5.00 13.46
CA LEU A 64 -5.44 4.85 13.29
C LEU A 64 -4.71 5.11 14.60
N ASN A 65 -4.99 6.24 15.26
CA ASN A 65 -4.29 6.63 16.49
C ASN A 65 -4.46 5.58 17.59
N THR A 66 -5.68 5.06 17.76
CA THR A 66 -5.97 3.99 18.74
C THR A 66 -5.20 2.72 18.40
N SER A 67 -5.22 2.28 17.12
CA SER A 67 -4.52 1.06 16.69
C SER A 67 -2.99 1.16 16.82
N LEU A 68 -2.41 2.34 16.55
CA LEU A 68 -0.97 2.55 16.76
C LEU A 68 -0.63 2.55 18.26
N SER A 69 -1.40 3.29 19.06
CA SER A 69 -1.15 3.40 20.50
C SER A 69 -1.36 2.10 21.27
N SER A 70 -2.03 1.10 20.70
CA SER A 70 -2.16 -0.24 21.29
C SER A 70 -0.96 -1.14 21.05
N LEU A 71 -0.01 -0.75 20.18
CA LEU A 71 1.20 -1.54 19.97
C LEU A 71 2.12 -1.45 21.18
N GLU A 72 2.50 -2.59 21.71
CA GLU A 72 3.41 -2.68 22.84
C GLU A 72 4.85 -2.30 22.43
N PRO A 73 5.59 -1.58 23.31
CA PRO A 73 7.00 -1.29 23.07
C PRO A 73 7.87 -2.55 23.17
N GLN A 74 9.08 -2.47 22.63
CA GLN A 74 10.02 -3.59 22.64
C GLN A 74 10.40 -4.01 24.07
N ARG A 75 10.76 -5.29 24.20
CA ARG A 75 11.25 -5.93 25.42
C ARG A 75 12.75 -6.19 25.30
N ARG A 76 13.54 -5.48 26.10
CA ARG A 76 15.00 -5.59 26.07
C ARG A 76 15.47 -7.04 26.20
N ARG A 77 16.45 -7.42 25.37
CA ARG A 77 17.11 -8.74 25.36
C ARG A 77 16.20 -9.88 24.92
N ARG A 78 15.12 -9.56 24.23
CA ARG A 78 14.21 -10.52 23.60
C ARG A 78 13.93 -9.99 22.20
N GLN A 79 14.06 -10.86 21.20
CA GLN A 79 13.69 -10.45 19.85
C GLN A 79 12.16 -10.35 19.77
N ASP A 80 11.64 -9.13 19.69
CA ASP A 80 10.23 -8.91 19.42
C ASP A 80 9.96 -8.90 17.91
N VAL A 81 8.75 -9.30 17.53
CA VAL A 81 8.28 -9.24 16.15
C VAL A 81 7.19 -8.18 16.05
N TYR A 82 7.40 -7.21 15.17
CA TYR A 82 6.41 -6.22 14.80
C TYR A 82 5.78 -6.59 13.46
N LEU A 83 4.51 -6.99 13.49
CA LEU A 83 3.78 -7.49 12.33
C LEU A 83 2.85 -6.40 11.78
N VAL A 84 3.15 -5.92 10.58
CA VAL A 84 2.28 -5.02 9.82
C VAL A 84 1.64 -5.80 8.66
N VAL A 85 0.32 -5.85 8.62
CA VAL A 85 -0.42 -6.44 7.51
C VAL A 85 -1.21 -5.36 6.78
N ALA A 86 -1.14 -5.32 5.46
CA ALA A 86 -1.82 -4.33 4.65
C ALA A 86 -2.59 -4.97 3.50
N SER A 87 -3.93 -4.91 3.58
CA SER A 87 -4.83 -5.16 2.45
C SER A 87 -5.02 -3.84 1.70
N LEU A 88 -4.53 -3.76 0.47
CA LEU A 88 -4.43 -2.50 -0.26
C LEU A 88 -5.57 -2.28 -1.27
N TRP A 89 -6.45 -3.25 -1.45
CA TRP A 89 -7.56 -3.13 -2.41
C TRP A 89 -8.88 -3.57 -1.78
N ASP A 90 -9.96 -2.92 -2.19
CA ASP A 90 -11.30 -3.02 -1.59
C ASP A 90 -12.13 -4.21 -2.09
N ASP A 91 -11.46 -5.21 -2.67
CA ASP A 91 -12.06 -6.49 -3.01
C ASP A 91 -12.03 -7.37 -1.75
N PRO A 92 -13.14 -8.02 -1.38
CA PRO A 92 -13.27 -8.68 -0.08
C PRO A 92 -12.24 -9.76 0.23
N VAL A 93 -11.69 -10.42 -0.79
CA VAL A 93 -10.68 -11.47 -0.64
C VAL A 93 -9.42 -10.94 0.05
N PHE A 94 -9.00 -9.71 -0.23
CA PHE A 94 -7.76 -9.16 0.30
C PHE A 94 -7.86 -8.84 1.79
N GLU A 95 -8.99 -8.29 2.25
CA GLU A 95 -9.21 -8.10 3.69
C GLU A 95 -9.35 -9.44 4.42
N ARG A 96 -10.06 -10.42 3.85
CA ARG A 96 -10.14 -11.77 4.45
C ARG A 96 -8.79 -12.47 4.55
N GLU A 97 -7.99 -12.38 3.50
CA GLU A 97 -6.63 -12.93 3.48
C GLU A 97 -5.75 -12.21 4.51
N ALA A 98 -5.77 -10.88 4.55
CA ALA A 98 -5.01 -10.08 5.53
C ALA A 98 -5.34 -10.47 6.97
N VAL A 99 -6.64 -10.57 7.31
CA VAL A 99 -7.09 -10.90 8.67
C VAL A 99 -6.67 -12.30 9.08
N GLN A 100 -6.84 -13.28 8.19
CA GLN A 100 -6.47 -14.66 8.52
C GLN A 100 -4.94 -14.86 8.54
N ALA A 101 -4.20 -14.23 7.63
CA ALA A 101 -2.74 -14.27 7.60
C ALA A 101 -2.15 -13.59 8.83
N GLU A 102 -2.70 -12.46 9.28
CA GLU A 102 -2.30 -11.82 10.53
C GLU A 102 -2.48 -12.78 11.70
N ALA A 103 -3.63 -13.43 11.82
CA ALA A 103 -3.89 -14.33 12.94
C ALA A 103 -2.90 -15.50 12.99
N ILE A 104 -2.57 -16.08 11.83
CA ILE A 104 -1.59 -17.17 11.70
C ILE A 104 -0.18 -16.66 12.03
N LEU A 105 0.27 -15.57 11.39
CA LEU A 105 1.61 -15.02 11.59
C LEU A 105 1.81 -14.50 13.01
N ARG A 106 0.81 -13.87 13.62
CA ARG A 106 0.88 -13.37 14.98
C ARG A 106 1.17 -14.51 15.96
N GLN A 107 0.45 -15.62 15.83
CA GLN A 107 0.68 -16.81 16.65
C GLN A 107 2.03 -17.48 16.32
N HIS A 108 2.36 -17.60 15.03
CA HIS A 108 3.58 -18.25 14.56
C HIS A 108 4.87 -17.51 15.00
N LEU A 109 4.79 -16.19 15.09
CA LEU A 109 5.93 -15.32 15.39
C LEU A 109 5.90 -14.71 16.80
N GLY A 110 4.90 -15.05 17.62
CA GLY A 110 4.76 -14.50 18.98
C GLY A 110 4.58 -12.97 18.98
N ALA A 111 3.86 -12.44 18.00
CA ALA A 111 3.66 -10.99 17.80
C ALA A 111 2.46 -10.43 18.59
N GLU A 112 2.03 -11.09 19.67
CA GLU A 112 0.95 -10.61 20.54
C GLU A 112 1.23 -9.18 21.03
N GLY A 113 0.22 -8.31 20.89
CA GLY A 113 0.33 -6.89 21.23
C GLY A 113 1.22 -6.07 20.29
N ARG A 114 1.82 -6.67 19.25
CA ARG A 114 2.75 -6.01 18.31
C ARG A 114 2.35 -6.21 16.84
N SER A 115 1.07 -6.51 16.59
CA SER A 115 0.51 -6.64 15.25
C SER A 115 -0.53 -5.56 14.93
N ILE A 116 -0.57 -5.13 13.67
CA ILE A 116 -1.55 -4.16 13.16
C ILE A 116 -1.97 -4.52 11.73
N ILE A 117 -3.26 -4.36 11.45
CA ILE A 117 -3.85 -4.50 10.11
C ILE A 117 -4.24 -3.12 9.60
N LEU A 118 -3.82 -2.79 8.38
CA LEU A 118 -4.34 -1.70 7.56
C LEU A 118 -5.17 -2.29 6.43
N SER A 119 -6.33 -1.71 6.13
CA SER A 119 -7.20 -2.22 5.07
C SER A 119 -7.74 -1.11 4.18
N ALA A 120 -7.81 -1.34 2.88
CA ALA A 120 -8.58 -0.52 1.95
C ALA A 120 -10.10 -0.72 2.11
N GLY A 121 -10.52 -1.71 2.88
CA GLY A 121 -11.91 -1.98 3.29
C GLY A 121 -12.49 -3.20 2.57
N GLY A 122 -13.12 -4.12 3.32
CA GLY A 122 -13.81 -5.28 2.77
C GLY A 122 -15.33 -5.11 2.74
N GLN A 123 -16.04 -6.17 3.16
CA GLN A 123 -17.50 -6.16 3.27
C GLN A 123 -17.93 -5.63 4.65
N GLY A 124 -18.89 -4.71 4.66
CA GLY A 124 -19.51 -4.21 5.89
C GLY A 124 -18.83 -2.98 6.49
N GLN A 125 -19.00 -2.80 7.81
CA GLN A 125 -18.47 -1.64 8.52
C GLN A 125 -16.95 -1.77 8.68
N ARG A 126 -16.22 -0.68 8.37
CA ARG A 126 -14.76 -0.63 8.52
C ARG A 126 -14.32 -0.90 9.97
N GLN A 127 -13.52 -1.95 10.13
CA GLN A 127 -12.93 -2.36 11.41
C GLN A 127 -11.47 -1.94 11.57
N TYR A 128 -10.75 -1.79 10.45
CA TYR A 128 -9.31 -1.51 10.44
C TYR A 128 -9.00 -0.08 9.95
N PRO A 129 -7.91 0.53 10.43
CA PRO A 129 -7.41 1.79 9.87
C PRO A 129 -7.26 1.71 8.35
N ALA A 130 -7.54 2.81 7.67
CA ALA A 130 -7.45 2.86 6.22
C ALA A 130 -6.01 2.64 5.73
N ALA A 131 -5.82 1.81 4.71
CA ALA A 131 -4.51 1.57 4.11
C ALA A 131 -4.09 2.67 3.11
N THR A 132 -4.16 3.94 3.54
CA THR A 132 -3.68 5.07 2.72
C THR A 132 -2.15 5.12 2.69
N PRO A 133 -1.55 5.76 1.68
CA PRO A 133 -0.13 6.10 1.66
C PRO A 133 0.37 6.69 2.99
N THR A 134 -0.35 7.68 3.51
CA THR A 134 -0.03 8.36 4.77
C THR A 134 -0.08 7.40 5.96
N ASN A 135 -1.11 6.54 6.04
CA ASN A 135 -1.26 5.62 7.16
C ASN A 135 -0.21 4.51 7.12
N ILE A 136 0.14 3.98 5.93
CA ILE A 136 1.23 3.02 5.78
C ILE A 136 2.55 3.63 6.26
N SER A 137 2.86 4.85 5.81
CA SER A 137 4.07 5.56 6.24
C SER A 137 4.06 5.85 7.74
N ALA A 138 2.92 6.26 8.30
CA ALA A 138 2.77 6.53 9.73
C ALA A 138 2.94 5.26 10.57
N THR A 139 2.37 4.13 10.13
CA THR A 139 2.54 2.84 10.80
C THR A 139 3.98 2.37 10.79
N ILE A 140 4.67 2.43 9.65
CA ILE A 140 6.10 2.08 9.56
C ILE A 140 6.93 2.97 10.49
N GLY A 141 6.69 4.29 10.47
CA GLY A 141 7.40 5.23 11.34
C GLY A 141 7.12 5.02 12.83
N HIS A 142 5.87 4.69 13.20
CA HIS A 142 5.51 4.40 14.58
C HIS A 142 6.17 3.12 15.07
N VAL A 143 6.10 2.03 14.30
CA VAL A 143 6.78 0.77 14.63
C VAL A 143 8.29 0.98 14.80
N ALA A 144 8.93 1.71 13.88
CA ALA A 144 10.34 2.07 13.98
C ALA A 144 10.69 2.83 15.26
N SER A 145 9.75 3.60 15.82
CA SER A 145 9.97 4.37 17.06
C SER A 145 9.87 3.55 18.34
N ILE A 146 9.24 2.38 18.30
CA ILE A 146 8.99 1.53 19.47
C ILE A 146 9.77 0.20 19.45
N MET A 147 10.34 -0.17 18.30
CA MET A 147 11.22 -1.33 18.12
C MET A 147 12.70 -0.99 18.34
N ASP A 148 13.53 -1.98 18.69
CA ASP A 148 14.99 -1.89 18.60
C ASP A 148 15.46 -2.42 17.23
N PRO A 149 16.01 -1.56 16.34
CA PRO A 149 16.42 -1.97 15.00
C PRO A 149 17.61 -2.94 14.96
N ASN A 150 18.28 -3.21 16.08
CA ASN A 150 19.39 -4.16 16.16
C ASN A 150 18.99 -5.52 16.76
N GLU A 151 17.81 -5.60 17.40
CA GLU A 151 17.34 -6.80 18.10
C GLU A 151 16.06 -7.34 17.44
N ASP A 152 15.10 -6.48 17.16
CA ASP A 152 13.74 -6.84 16.75
C ASP A 152 13.63 -7.14 15.26
N LEU A 153 12.55 -7.84 14.89
CA LEU A 153 12.19 -8.19 13.53
C LEU A 153 10.93 -7.44 13.09
N PHE A 154 11.01 -6.74 11.96
CA PHE A 154 9.87 -6.17 11.28
C PHE A 154 9.31 -7.15 10.24
N VAL A 155 8.02 -7.45 10.27
CA VAL A 155 7.37 -8.29 9.25
C VAL A 155 6.25 -7.50 8.59
N LEU A 156 6.34 -7.35 7.27
CA LEU A 156 5.32 -6.72 6.46
C LEU A 156 4.69 -7.76 5.54
N PHE A 157 3.37 -7.92 5.63
CA PHE A 157 2.57 -8.64 4.64
C PHE A 157 1.69 -7.67 3.87
N VAL A 158 1.76 -7.69 2.54
CA VAL A 158 0.91 -6.90 1.65
C VAL A 158 0.13 -7.83 0.74
N THR A 159 -1.17 -7.58 0.60
CA THR A 159 -2.04 -8.27 -0.36
C THR A 159 -2.89 -7.30 -1.16
N SER A 160 -2.91 -7.48 -2.48
CA SER A 160 -3.64 -6.62 -3.43
C SER A 160 -3.55 -7.14 -4.87
N HIS A 161 -4.13 -6.39 -5.81
CA HIS A 161 -3.77 -6.47 -7.22
C HIS A 161 -2.39 -5.88 -7.49
N GLY A 162 -1.75 -6.37 -8.55
CA GLY A 162 -0.50 -5.85 -9.07
C GLY A 162 -0.65 -5.38 -10.52
N THR A 163 0.21 -4.47 -10.94
CA THR A 163 0.23 -3.90 -12.29
C THR A 163 1.49 -4.34 -13.02
N SER A 164 1.43 -4.43 -14.36
CA SER A 164 2.54 -4.93 -15.20
C SER A 164 3.81 -4.08 -15.14
N ASN A 165 3.75 -2.88 -14.54
CA ASN A 165 4.93 -2.05 -14.25
C ASN A 165 5.62 -2.42 -12.92
N GLY A 166 5.15 -3.47 -12.24
CA GLY A 166 5.69 -3.96 -10.97
C GLY A 166 5.18 -3.22 -9.73
N ALA A 167 4.20 -2.31 -9.85
CA ALA A 167 3.59 -1.66 -8.70
C ALA A 167 2.41 -2.46 -8.14
N ILE A 168 2.19 -2.36 -6.84
CA ILE A 168 1.02 -2.91 -6.14
C ILE A 168 -0.03 -1.82 -6.04
N SER A 169 -1.26 -2.12 -6.45
CA SER A 169 -2.31 -1.10 -6.46
C SER A 169 -2.88 -0.84 -5.07
N LEU A 170 -3.20 0.42 -4.79
CA LEU A 170 -3.98 0.85 -3.64
C LEU A 170 -5.32 1.38 -4.12
N ARG A 171 -6.44 0.79 -3.69
CA ARG A 171 -7.77 1.23 -4.09
C ARG A 171 -8.77 1.10 -2.96
N GLU A 172 -9.43 2.21 -2.64
CA GLU A 172 -10.61 2.25 -1.79
C GLU A 172 -11.77 2.91 -2.54
N ARG A 173 -12.90 2.20 -2.66
CA ARG A 173 -14.06 2.62 -3.46
C ARG A 173 -14.42 4.08 -3.22
N GLY A 174 -14.33 4.89 -4.27
CA GLY A 174 -14.76 6.29 -4.25
C GLY A 174 -13.92 7.21 -3.34
N ARG A 175 -12.81 6.72 -2.77
CA ARG A 175 -11.98 7.49 -1.83
C ARG A 175 -10.51 7.52 -2.20
N LEU A 176 -9.92 6.43 -2.69
CA LEU A 176 -8.49 6.35 -2.95
C LEU A 176 -8.20 5.54 -4.21
N ASP A 177 -7.31 6.07 -5.06
CA ASP A 177 -6.63 5.34 -6.13
C ASP A 177 -5.16 5.77 -6.13
N ALA A 178 -4.26 4.81 -5.91
CA ALA A 178 -2.82 5.02 -5.82
C ALA A 178 -2.06 3.71 -6.13
N SER A 179 -0.73 3.71 -6.07
CA SER A 179 0.07 2.50 -6.31
C SER A 179 1.37 2.49 -5.53
N LEU A 180 1.60 1.48 -4.69
CA LEU A 180 2.87 1.28 -4.00
C LEU A 180 3.92 0.77 -5.01
N ARG A 181 4.98 1.56 -5.22
CA ARG A 181 6.08 1.18 -6.12
C ARG A 181 7.22 0.50 -5.35
N PRO A 182 7.99 -0.41 -5.99
CA PRO A 182 9.13 -1.09 -5.38
C PRO A 182 10.15 -0.17 -4.69
N ILE A 183 10.60 0.87 -5.40
CA ILE A 183 11.60 1.81 -4.89
C ILE A 183 11.08 2.60 -3.67
N SER A 184 9.79 2.85 -3.64
CA SER A 184 9.15 3.64 -2.59
C SER A 184 9.04 2.88 -1.29
N LEU A 185 8.67 1.59 -1.34
CA LEU A 185 8.68 0.74 -0.16
C LEU A 185 10.10 0.62 0.41
N SER A 186 11.09 0.41 -0.47
CA SER A 186 12.50 0.36 -0.04
C SER A 186 12.94 1.67 0.62
N ALA A 187 12.58 2.81 0.05
CA ALA A 187 12.87 4.13 0.61
C ALA A 187 12.19 4.34 1.98
N MET A 188 10.90 4.04 2.11
CA MET A 188 10.16 4.18 3.37
C MET A 188 10.80 3.37 4.51
N LEU A 189 11.09 2.09 4.26
CA LEU A 189 11.70 1.21 5.26
C LEU A 189 13.13 1.68 5.63
N SER A 190 13.90 2.16 4.65
CA SER A 190 15.26 2.66 4.87
C SER A 190 15.26 3.98 5.66
N GLN A 191 14.35 4.91 5.33
CA GLN A 191 14.17 6.18 6.05
C GLN A 191 13.73 5.96 7.50
N ALA A 192 12.94 4.92 7.75
CA ALA A 192 12.52 4.51 9.09
C ALA A 192 13.58 3.68 9.84
N ASN A 193 14.77 3.43 9.27
CA ASN A 193 15.82 2.59 9.84
C ASN A 193 15.32 1.17 10.23
N ILE A 194 14.39 0.63 9.45
CA ILE A 194 13.98 -0.79 9.55
C ILE A 194 15.07 -1.64 8.90
N ARG A 195 15.90 -2.29 9.72
CA ARG A 195 17.04 -3.10 9.24
C ARG A 195 16.62 -4.54 8.98
N ASN A 196 16.22 -5.21 10.05
CA ASN A 196 15.87 -6.62 10.06
C ASN A 196 14.42 -6.78 9.63
N ARG A 197 14.20 -7.37 8.46
CA ARG A 197 12.85 -7.39 7.90
C ARG A 197 12.50 -8.61 7.06
N VAL A 198 11.25 -9.01 7.15
CA VAL A 198 10.60 -9.93 6.21
C VAL A 198 9.50 -9.16 5.49
N VAL A 199 9.51 -9.18 4.16
CA VAL A 199 8.50 -8.55 3.31
C VAL A 199 7.83 -9.61 2.46
N ILE A 200 6.53 -9.81 2.66
CA ILE A 200 5.72 -10.82 1.99
C ILE A 200 4.71 -10.09 1.10
N LEU A 201 4.69 -10.42 -0.19
CA LEU A 201 3.93 -9.69 -1.20
C LEU A 201 3.04 -10.65 -2.00
N SER A 202 1.73 -10.61 -1.72
CA SER A 202 0.68 -11.31 -2.46
C SER A 202 0.09 -10.38 -3.52
N ALA A 203 0.72 -10.33 -4.70
CA ALA A 203 0.26 -9.56 -5.85
C ALA A 203 0.89 -10.05 -7.17
N CYS A 204 0.24 -9.74 -8.30
CA CYS A 204 0.83 -9.90 -9.63
C CYS A 204 2.12 -9.09 -9.74
N PHE A 205 3.12 -9.61 -10.47
CA PHE A 205 4.39 -8.92 -10.73
C PHE A 205 5.20 -8.54 -9.47
N ALA A 206 4.87 -9.11 -8.30
CA ALA A 206 5.49 -8.77 -7.01
C ALA A 206 7.01 -9.04 -6.95
N GLY A 207 7.53 -9.92 -7.81
CA GLY A 207 8.98 -10.13 -7.97
C GLY A 207 9.75 -8.84 -8.29
N ALA A 208 9.09 -7.81 -8.84
CA ALA A 208 9.68 -6.49 -9.06
C ALA A 208 10.17 -5.78 -7.77
N PHE A 209 9.67 -6.20 -6.60
CA PHE A 209 10.09 -5.67 -5.30
C PHE A 209 11.39 -6.28 -4.77
N ILE A 210 11.83 -7.43 -5.31
CA ILE A 210 13.04 -8.10 -4.84
C ILE A 210 14.30 -7.22 -5.05
N PRO A 211 14.62 -6.74 -6.26
CA PRO A 211 15.87 -5.99 -6.48
C PRO A 211 16.07 -4.73 -5.60
N PRO A 212 15.04 -3.88 -5.34
CA PRO A 212 15.22 -2.71 -4.49
C PRO A 212 15.18 -3.01 -2.98
N LEU A 213 14.63 -4.15 -2.56
CA LEU A 213 14.54 -4.51 -1.13
C LEU A 213 15.69 -5.42 -0.67
N GLN A 214 16.30 -6.20 -1.57
CA GLN A 214 17.33 -7.17 -1.21
C GLN A 214 18.54 -6.50 -0.53
N ASN A 215 18.93 -7.04 0.63
CA ASN A 215 20.14 -6.71 1.37
C ASN A 215 20.42 -7.84 2.38
N PRO A 216 21.57 -7.84 3.10
CA PRO A 216 21.91 -8.92 4.03
C PRO A 216 20.89 -9.20 5.14
N ASP A 217 20.08 -8.22 5.53
CA ASP A 217 19.17 -8.29 6.68
C ASP A 217 17.68 -8.38 6.27
N THR A 218 17.42 -8.63 4.98
CA THR A 218 16.06 -8.66 4.41
C THR A 218 15.71 -10.01 3.80
N ILE A 219 14.50 -10.49 4.09
CA ILE A 219 13.83 -11.56 3.36
C ILE A 219 12.70 -10.94 2.55
N VAL A 220 12.60 -11.26 1.26
CA VAL A 220 11.46 -10.90 0.41
C VAL A 220 10.84 -12.18 -0.13
N LEU A 221 9.54 -12.35 0.05
CA LEU A 221 8.74 -13.46 -0.46
C LEU A 221 7.65 -12.89 -1.39
N ALA A 222 7.69 -13.25 -2.67
CA ALA A 222 6.78 -12.71 -3.68
C ALA A 222 5.93 -13.82 -4.31
N ALA A 223 4.63 -13.59 -4.41
CA ALA A 223 3.66 -14.55 -4.95
C ALA A 223 3.80 -14.82 -6.45
N ALA A 224 4.46 -13.93 -7.20
CA ALA A 224 4.69 -14.09 -8.63
C ALA A 224 5.99 -13.44 -9.08
N ALA A 225 6.58 -13.95 -10.16
CA ALA A 225 7.74 -13.36 -10.80
C ALA A 225 7.41 -11.99 -11.43
N THR A 226 8.45 -11.20 -11.71
CA THR A 226 8.31 -9.82 -12.21
C THR A 226 7.56 -9.67 -13.55
N ASP A 227 7.42 -10.76 -14.30
CA ASP A 227 6.76 -10.85 -15.61
C ASP A 227 5.51 -11.73 -15.58
N ARG A 228 5.02 -12.11 -14.40
CA ARG A 228 3.91 -13.06 -14.21
C ARG A 228 2.79 -12.49 -13.34
N THR A 229 1.58 -12.98 -13.60
CA THR A 229 0.41 -12.76 -12.74
C THR A 229 0.37 -13.80 -11.60
N SER A 230 -0.30 -13.46 -10.50
CA SER A 230 -0.73 -14.41 -9.46
C SER A 230 -2.25 -14.65 -9.56
N PHE A 231 -2.78 -15.65 -8.84
CA PHE A 231 -4.17 -16.12 -9.02
C PHE A 231 -4.95 -16.21 -7.71
N GLY A 232 -6.28 -16.37 -7.83
CA GLY A 232 -7.19 -16.54 -6.69
C GLY A 232 -7.71 -15.24 -6.09
N CYS A 233 -7.66 -14.12 -6.83
CA CYS A 233 -8.08 -12.80 -6.36
C CYS A 233 -9.59 -12.56 -6.51
N GLU A 234 -10.40 -13.59 -6.75
CA GLU A 234 -11.83 -13.41 -6.96
C GLU A 234 -12.55 -13.03 -5.64
N PRO A 235 -13.51 -12.08 -5.66
CA PRO A 235 -14.20 -11.58 -4.46
C PRO A 235 -14.90 -12.61 -3.58
N GLN A 236 -15.21 -13.80 -4.09
CA GLN A 236 -15.88 -14.88 -3.38
C GLN A 236 -14.92 -15.83 -2.65
N ARG A 237 -13.61 -15.75 -2.89
CA ARG A 237 -12.63 -16.63 -2.27
C ARG A 237 -12.21 -16.12 -0.90
N ASP A 238 -11.92 -17.04 0.02
CA ASP A 238 -11.35 -16.67 1.32
C ASP A 238 -9.85 -16.34 1.23
N TRP A 239 -9.18 -16.89 0.21
CA TRP A 239 -7.74 -16.81 0.02
C TRP A 239 -7.36 -16.68 -1.45
N THR A 240 -6.30 -15.92 -1.71
CA THR A 240 -5.54 -16.05 -2.96
C THR A 240 -4.84 -17.41 -3.01
N TYR A 241 -4.31 -17.80 -4.17
CA TYR A 241 -3.55 -19.07 -4.26
C TYR A 241 -2.32 -19.00 -3.38
N PHE A 242 -1.64 -17.85 -3.37
CA PHE A 242 -0.49 -17.65 -2.51
C PHE A 242 -0.87 -17.76 -1.04
N GLY A 243 -1.93 -17.06 -0.61
CA GLY A 243 -2.33 -17.08 0.79
C GLY A 243 -2.83 -18.44 1.27
N ASP A 244 -3.56 -19.19 0.44
CA ASP A 244 -4.00 -20.54 0.79
C ASP A 244 -2.80 -21.49 0.92
N ALA A 245 -1.90 -21.49 -0.08
CA ALA A 245 -0.74 -22.37 -0.08
C ALA A 245 0.25 -22.05 1.06
N TYR A 246 0.54 -20.76 1.26
CA TYR A 246 1.55 -20.32 2.21
C TYR A 246 1.01 -20.26 3.64
N PHE A 247 -0.01 -19.44 3.90
CA PHE A 247 -0.51 -19.24 5.26
C PHE A 247 -1.42 -20.38 5.70
N ASN A 248 -2.50 -20.62 4.94
CA ASN A 248 -3.59 -21.49 5.39
C ASN A 248 -3.20 -22.96 5.46
N ARG A 249 -2.26 -23.40 4.61
CA ARG A 249 -1.72 -24.75 4.58
C ARG A 249 -0.37 -24.79 5.26
N ALA A 250 0.68 -24.28 4.62
CA ALA A 250 2.04 -24.55 5.07
C ALA A 250 2.33 -24.04 6.50
N LEU A 251 2.06 -22.76 6.79
CA LEU A 251 2.33 -22.21 8.13
C LEU A 251 1.33 -22.70 9.18
N ARG A 252 0.04 -22.78 8.84
CA ARG A 252 -0.98 -23.32 9.77
C ARG A 252 -0.68 -24.77 10.18
N GLU A 253 -0.05 -25.55 9.30
CA GLU A 253 0.39 -26.93 9.56
C GLU A 253 1.76 -27.01 10.27
N GLY A 254 2.35 -25.87 10.65
CA GLY A 254 3.55 -25.81 11.48
C GLY A 254 4.89 -25.82 10.73
N ALA A 255 4.89 -25.57 9.41
CA ALA A 255 6.15 -25.34 8.69
C ALA A 255 6.79 -24.01 9.15
N SER A 256 8.13 -23.96 9.19
CA SER A 256 8.83 -22.67 9.29
C SER A 256 8.48 -21.78 8.09
N MET A 257 8.66 -20.47 8.19
CA MET A 257 8.33 -19.53 7.11
C MET A 257 9.08 -19.83 5.81
N LEU A 258 10.38 -20.15 5.87
CA LEU A 258 11.15 -20.45 4.66
C LEU A 258 10.79 -21.81 4.06
N GLU A 259 10.59 -22.83 4.90
CA GLU A 259 10.11 -24.13 4.44
C GLU A 259 8.70 -24.03 3.86
N GLY A 260 7.83 -23.28 4.52
CA GLY A 260 6.46 -23.07 4.12
C GLY A 260 6.35 -22.36 2.77
N PHE A 261 7.29 -21.47 2.45
CA PHE A 261 7.36 -20.83 1.14
C PHE A 261 7.74 -21.84 0.03
N GLU A 262 8.67 -22.76 0.30
CA GLU A 262 9.02 -23.82 -0.66
C GLU A 262 7.87 -24.83 -0.86
N ARG A 263 7.15 -25.17 0.22
CA ARG A 263 5.91 -25.96 0.13
C ARG A 263 4.84 -25.22 -0.69
N ALA A 264 4.68 -23.91 -0.46
CA ALA A 264 3.73 -23.10 -1.20
C ALA A 264 4.04 -23.05 -2.70
N LYS A 265 5.32 -22.88 -3.09
CA LYS A 265 5.74 -22.94 -4.51
C LYS A 265 5.32 -24.25 -5.18
N THR A 266 5.53 -25.37 -4.49
CA THR A 266 5.15 -26.70 -4.98
C THR A 266 3.64 -26.84 -5.13
N GLN A 267 2.88 -26.38 -4.13
CA GLN A 267 1.42 -26.45 -4.15
C GLN A 267 0.80 -25.55 -5.23
N ILE A 268 1.29 -24.33 -5.36
CA ILE A 268 0.85 -23.36 -6.38
C ILE A 268 1.13 -23.91 -7.79
N SER A 269 2.33 -24.45 -8.02
CA SER A 269 2.69 -25.04 -9.31
C SER A 269 1.75 -26.19 -9.70
N THR A 270 1.36 -27.02 -8.73
CA THR A 270 0.37 -28.09 -8.94
C THR A 270 -0.97 -27.52 -9.38
N TRP A 271 -1.54 -26.57 -8.63
CA TRP A 271 -2.85 -25.98 -8.95
C TRP A 271 -2.87 -25.25 -10.30
N GLU A 272 -1.80 -24.51 -10.61
CA GLU A 272 -1.68 -23.80 -11.89
C GLU A 272 -1.59 -24.76 -13.07
N THR A 273 -0.88 -25.89 -12.90
CA THR A 273 -0.79 -26.94 -13.93
C THR A 273 -2.14 -27.61 -14.16
N GLU A 274 -2.85 -27.96 -13.08
CA GLU A 274 -4.18 -28.57 -13.14
C GLU A 274 -5.21 -27.68 -13.85
N GLN A 275 -5.04 -26.36 -13.77
CA GLN A 275 -5.92 -25.37 -14.39
C GLN A 275 -5.40 -24.82 -15.71
N HIS A 276 -4.31 -25.39 -16.24
CA HIS A 276 -3.68 -24.94 -17.48
C HIS A 276 -3.32 -23.43 -17.48
N LEU A 277 -2.95 -22.92 -16.31
CA LEU A 277 -2.51 -21.55 -16.14
C LEU A 277 -1.03 -21.41 -16.49
N THR A 278 -0.65 -20.22 -16.92
CA THR A 278 0.77 -19.87 -17.02
C THR A 278 1.34 -19.74 -15.60
N PRO A 279 2.44 -20.43 -15.26
CA PRO A 279 2.93 -20.44 -13.89
C PRO A 279 3.27 -19.05 -13.35
N SER A 280 2.84 -18.76 -12.12
CA SER A 280 3.16 -17.49 -11.44
C SER A 280 4.63 -17.40 -11.04
N ASN A 281 5.28 -18.54 -10.84
CA ASN A 281 6.68 -18.67 -10.40
C ASN A 281 6.99 -17.80 -9.17
N PRO A 282 6.45 -18.12 -7.97
CA PRO A 282 6.76 -17.37 -6.76
C PRO A 282 8.28 -17.31 -6.51
N GLN A 283 8.77 -16.14 -6.08
CA GLN A 283 10.21 -15.85 -5.95
C GLN A 283 10.55 -15.43 -4.52
N SER A 284 11.76 -15.77 -4.08
CA SER A 284 12.31 -15.31 -2.80
C SER A 284 13.70 -14.71 -2.96
N ALA A 285 14.03 -13.78 -2.07
CA ALA A 285 15.38 -13.32 -1.82
C ALA A 285 15.64 -13.36 -0.32
N ILE A 286 16.74 -14.00 0.08
CA ILE A 286 17.08 -14.23 1.49
C ILE A 286 18.46 -13.62 1.74
N GLY A 287 18.50 -12.59 2.57
CA GLY A 287 19.73 -11.97 3.01
C GLY A 287 20.59 -12.90 3.88
N ALA A 288 21.91 -12.71 3.82
CA ALA A 288 22.89 -13.55 4.51
C ALA A 288 22.67 -13.65 6.03
N ASN A 289 22.20 -12.58 6.67
CA ASN A 289 21.91 -12.54 8.10
C ASN A 289 20.43 -12.83 8.39
N ALA A 290 19.56 -12.53 7.43
CA ALA A 290 18.12 -12.50 7.62
C ALA A 290 17.51 -13.87 7.98
N ALA A 291 18.03 -14.96 7.41
CA ALA A 291 17.56 -16.32 7.74
C ALA A 291 17.80 -16.68 9.22
N ALA A 292 18.96 -16.31 9.76
CA ALA A 292 19.28 -16.56 11.17
C ALA A 292 18.41 -15.72 12.11
N MET A 293 18.09 -14.48 11.71
CA MET A 293 17.19 -13.60 12.44
C MET A 293 15.77 -14.12 12.49
N LEU A 294 15.21 -14.52 11.34
CA LEU A 294 13.89 -15.12 11.26
C LEU A 294 13.81 -16.41 12.10
N GLY A 295 14.80 -17.29 11.95
CA GLY A 295 14.82 -18.54 12.72
C GLY A 295 14.92 -18.32 14.23
N ARG A 296 15.54 -17.22 14.70
CA ARG A 296 15.51 -16.84 16.12
C ARG A 296 14.10 -16.42 16.54
N ALA A 297 13.45 -15.56 15.76
CA ALA A 297 12.09 -15.11 16.04
C ALA A 297 11.10 -16.29 16.15
N GLU A 298 11.16 -17.25 15.22
CA GLU A 298 10.31 -18.45 15.24
C GLU A 298 10.58 -19.36 16.47
N ARG A 299 11.82 -19.40 16.97
CA ARG A 299 12.16 -20.17 18.18
C ARG A 299 11.74 -19.48 19.47
N GLU A 300 11.77 -18.14 19.53
CA GLU A 300 11.41 -17.36 20.72
C GLU A 300 9.89 -17.13 20.85
N ALA A 301 9.11 -17.51 19.82
CA ALA A 301 7.65 -17.49 19.80
C ALA A 301 7.01 -18.65 20.58
N HIS A 302 7.74 -19.75 20.81
CA HIS A 302 7.29 -20.98 21.46
C HIS A 302 8.11 -21.31 22.71
#